data_AF-A0A856MSD6-F1
#
_entry.id   AF-A0A856MSD6-F1
#
_cell.length_a   1.000
_cell.length_b   1.000
_cell.length_c   1.000
_cell.angle_alpha   90.00
_cell.angle_beta   90.00
_cell.angle_gamma   90.00
#
_symmetry.space_group_name_H-M   'P 1'
#
loop_
_entity.id
_entity.type
_entity.pdbx_description
1 polymer ?
#
loop_
_entity_poly.entity_id
_entity_poly.type
_entity_poly.pdbx_seq_one_letter_code
_entity_poly.pdbx_strand_id
1 'polypeptide(L)' 'MIQVLVPEILSEFKPEFKLRDYQERAIAQIHEFFKSRLISVLLYAPTGAGKTAMSSQIIRSTIITSKT' A
#
# COMPACT_ATOMS: atom_id res chain seq x y z
N MET A 1 -4.74 34.46 -10.91
CA MET A 1 -5.80 34.17 -9.92
C MET A 1 -6.45 32.84 -10.34
N ILE A 2 -5.85 31.72 -9.95
CA ILE A 2 -6.39 30.39 -10.26
C ILE A 2 -7.28 30.02 -9.08
N GLN A 3 -8.59 30.04 -9.29
CA GLN A 3 -9.56 29.68 -8.25
C GLN A 3 -9.35 28.22 -7.83
N VAL A 4 -9.28 28.08 -6.52
CA VAL A 4 -9.19 26.83 -5.75
C VAL A 4 -10.39 25.96 -6.09
N LEU A 5 -10.13 24.84 -6.76
CA LEU A 5 -11.10 23.83 -7.15
C LEU A 5 -10.60 22.49 -6.60
N VAL A 6 -10.49 22.37 -5.27
CA VAL A 6 -9.66 21.30 -4.66
C VAL A 6 -10.34 20.46 -3.56
N PRO A 7 -11.27 20.93 -2.71
CA PRO A 7 -11.79 20.06 -1.64
C PRO A 7 -12.88 19.06 -2.08
N GLU A 8 -13.95 19.51 -2.76
CA GLU A 8 -15.13 18.67 -3.02
C GLU A 8 -14.90 17.58 -4.06
N ILE A 9 -14.24 17.86 -5.18
CA ILE A 9 -13.97 16.86 -6.23
C ILE A 9 -13.06 15.73 -5.71
N LEU A 10 -12.09 16.04 -4.84
CA LEU A 10 -11.22 15.03 -4.23
C LEU A 10 -11.95 14.16 -3.21
N SER A 11 -13.08 14.63 -2.65
CA SER A 11 -13.90 13.84 -1.73
C SER A 11 -14.74 12.78 -2.47
N GLU A 12 -15.17 13.08 -3.70
CA GLU A 12 -15.95 12.18 -4.56
C GLU A 12 -15.05 11.16 -5.29
N PHE A 13 -13.81 11.54 -5.61
CA PHE A 13 -12.79 10.63 -6.15
C PHE A 13 -11.95 10.00 -5.02
N LYS A 14 -12.59 9.18 -4.18
CA LYS A 14 -11.85 8.12 -3.47
C LYS A 14 -11.93 6.85 -4.31
N PRO A 15 -11.00 6.62 -5.27
CA PRO A 15 -10.92 5.31 -5.88
C PRO A 15 -10.74 4.31 -4.74
N GLU A 16 -11.70 3.40 -4.60
CA GLU A 16 -11.61 2.33 -3.62
C GLU A 16 -10.34 1.55 -3.97
N PHE A 17 -9.31 1.77 -3.18
CA PHE A 17 -7.99 1.21 -3.45
C PHE A 17 -8.02 -0.26 -3.07
N LYS A 18 -8.54 -1.06 -3.98
CA LYS A 18 -8.65 -2.50 -3.82
C LYS A 18 -7.43 -3.19 -4.39
N LEU A 19 -6.75 -3.96 -3.55
CA LEU A 19 -5.65 -4.80 -3.98
C LEU A 19 -6.17 -6.00 -4.77
N ARG A 20 -5.34 -6.50 -5.70
CA ARG A 20 -5.58 -7.78 -6.37
C ARG A 20 -5.12 -8.91 -5.45
N ASP A 21 -5.69 -10.10 -5.58
CA ASP A 21 -5.39 -11.23 -4.69
C ASP A 21 -3.89 -11.56 -4.59
N TYR A 22 -3.15 -11.44 -5.71
CA TYR A 22 -1.70 -11.69 -5.69
C TYR A 22 -0.93 -10.63 -4.90
N GLN A 23 -1.42 -9.39 -4.88
CA GLN A 23 -0.82 -8.29 -4.13
C GLN A 23 -1.07 -8.48 -2.64
N GLU A 24 -2.28 -8.88 -2.26
CA GLU A 24 -2.62 -9.22 -0.88
C GLU A 24 -1.77 -10.36 -0.35
N ARG A 25 -1.61 -11.43 -1.13
CA ARG A 25 -0.73 -12.57 -0.78
C ARG A 25 0.73 -12.13 -0.62
N ALA A 26 1.25 -11.32 -1.54
CA ALA A 26 2.62 -10.83 -1.46
C ALA A 26 2.85 -9.96 -0.21
N ILE A 27 1.91 -9.08 0.11
CA ILE A 27 1.96 -8.23 1.31
C ILE A 27 1.90 -9.08 2.59
N ALA A 28 1.02 -10.09 2.64
CA ALA A 28 0.94 -11.01 3.76
C ALA A 28 2.27 -11.75 3.98
N GLN A 29 2.89 -12.26 2.92
CA GLN A 29 4.21 -12.91 3.00
C GLN A 29 5.30 -11.97 3.52
N ILE A 30 5.33 -10.72 3.04
CA ILE A 30 6.27 -9.70 3.52
C ILE A 30 6.08 -9.46 5.03
N HIS A 31 4.84 -9.37 5.51
CA HIS A 31 4.57 -9.22 6.94
C HIS A 31 5.03 -10.44 7.76
N GLU A 32 4.81 -11.67 7.27
CA GLU A 32 5.28 -12.88 7.95
C GLU A 32 6.82 -12.94 8.01
N PHE A 33 7.52 -12.49 6.97
CA PHE A 33 8.98 -12.38 7.00
C PHE A 33 9.47 -11.39 8.05
N PHE A 34 8.84 -10.22 8.17
CA PHE A 34 9.20 -9.24 9.21
C PHE A 34 8.87 -9.75 10.62
N LYS A 35 7.74 -10.44 10.82
CA LYS A 35 7.42 -11.11 12.09
C LYS A 35 8.48 -12.15 12.46
N SER A 36 9.05 -12.81 11.47
CA SER A 36 10.14 -13.79 11.62
C SER A 36 11.52 -13.16 11.85
N ARG A 37 11.59 -11.84 12.13
CA ARG A 37 12.82 -11.07 12.36
C ARG A 37 13.77 -10.97 11.17
N LEU A 38 13.28 -11.19 9.95
CA LEU A 38 14.07 -10.86 8.76
C LEU A 38 14.15 -9.34 8.62
N ILE A 39 15.37 -8.83 8.46
CA ILE A 39 15.66 -7.39 8.41
C ILE A 39 15.36 -6.81 7.01
N SER A 40 15.50 -7.63 5.97
CA SER A 40 15.34 -7.21 4.58
C SER A 40 14.57 -8.25 3.77
N VAL A 41 13.62 -7.79 2.97
CA VAL A 41 12.75 -8.62 2.11
C VAL A 41 12.72 -8.01 0.71
N LEU A 42 12.98 -8.83 -0.31
CA LEU A 42 12.96 -8.41 -1.71
C LEU A 42 11.61 -8.71 -2.36
N LEU A 43 10.89 -7.67 -2.79
CA LEU A 43 9.70 -7.80 -3.63
C LEU A 43 10.07 -7.75 -5.12
N TYR A 44 10.12 -8.91 -5.77
CA TYR A 44 10.36 -9.03 -7.20
C TYR A 44 9.06 -9.13 -7.99
N ALA A 45 8.82 -8.19 -8.92
CA ALA A 45 7.62 -8.17 -9.76
C ALA A 45 7.85 -7.35 -11.05
N PRO A 46 7.15 -7.68 -12.16
CA PRO A 46 7.26 -6.93 -13.42
C PRO A 46 6.76 -5.48 -13.30
N THR A 47 7.05 -4.66 -14.31
CA THR A 47 6.45 -3.31 -14.43
C THR A 47 4.91 -3.42 -14.52
N GLY A 48 4.19 -2.42 -14.03
CA GLY A 48 2.72 -2.44 -13.99
C GLY A 48 2.08 -3.41 -12.96
N ALA A 49 2.86 -4.22 -12.24
CA ALA A 49 2.34 -5.15 -11.23
C ALA A 49 1.77 -4.47 -9.96
N GLY A 50 1.93 -3.15 -9.83
CA GLY A 50 1.49 -2.37 -8.67
C GLY A 50 2.48 -2.37 -7.50
N LYS A 51 3.79 -2.36 -7.77
CA LYS A 51 4.83 -2.26 -6.71
C LYS A 51 4.63 -1.04 -5.81
N THR A 52 4.38 0.13 -6.40
CA THR A 52 4.08 1.37 -5.65
C THR A 52 2.85 1.19 -4.76
N ALA A 53 1.79 0.59 -5.31
CA ALA A 53 0.56 0.32 -4.60
C ALA A 53 0.76 -0.61 -3.40
N MET A 54 1.51 -1.70 -3.60
CA MET A 54 1.86 -2.63 -2.52
C MET A 54 2.72 -1.97 -1.44
N SER A 55 3.75 -1.20 -1.83
CA SER A 55 4.61 -0.48 -0.87
C SER A 55 3.81 0.48 0.01
N SER A 56 2.89 1.26 -0.57
CA SER A 56 2.02 2.16 0.20
C SER A 56 1.18 1.42 1.22
N GLN A 57 0.64 0.24 0.86
CA GLN A 57 -0.15 -0.58 1.78
C GLN A 57 0.69 -1.20 2.90
N ILE A 58 1.90 -1.70 2.60
CA ILE A 58 2.83 -2.22 3.61
C ILE A 58 3.18 -1.16 4.64
N ILE A 59 3.46 0.07 4.20
CA ILE A 59 3.76 1.20 5.10
C ILE A 59 2.53 1.52 5.96
N ARG A 60 1.36 1.64 5.32
CA ARG A 60 0.10 1.95 6.01
C ARG A 60 -0.26 0.90 7.06
N SER A 61 -0.19 -0.39 6.74
CA SER A 61 -0.52 -1.47 7.66
C SER A 61 0.45 -1.55 8.83
N THR A 62 1.74 -1.28 8.60
CA THR A 62 2.76 -1.27 9.66
C THR A 62 2.50 -0.17 10.69
N ILE A 63 2.15 1.05 10.24
CA ILE A 63 1.84 2.17 11.14
C ILE A 63 0.58 1.91 11.98
N ILE A 64 -0.44 1.26 11.40
CA ILE A 64 -1.67 0.92 12.13
C ILE A 64 -1.37 -0.12 13.20
N THR A 65 -0.57 -1.15 12.85
CA THR A 65 -0.21 -2.23 13.77
C THR A 65 0.64 -1.73 14.94
N SER A 66 1.53 -0.75 14.73
CA SER A 66 2.40 -0.23 15.79
C SER A 66 1.69 0.68 16.81
N LYS A 67 0.45 1.10 16.55
CA LYS A 67 -0.34 1.97 17.44
C LYS A 67 -1.25 1.20 18.40
N THR A 68 -1.19 -0.13 18.38
CA THR A 68 -1.93 -1.02 19.28
C THR A 68 -0.96 -1.66 20.26
#